data_AF-A0A0G3I1K4-F1
#
_entry.id   AF-A0A0G3I1K4-F1
#
_cell.length_a   1.000
_cell.length_b   1.000
_cell.length_c   1.000
_cell.angle_alpha   90.00
_cell.angle_beta   90.00
_cell.angle_gamma   90.00
#
_symmetry.space_group_name_H-M   'P 1'
#
loop_
_entity.id
_entity.type
_entity.pdbx_description
1 polymer ?
#
loop_
_entity_poly.entity_id
_entity_poly.type
_entity_poly.pdbx_seq_one_letter_code
_entity_poly.pdbx_strand_id
1 'polypeptide(L)'
;MIYQYHITIELPEDLMRLIEITSTGKDTFFVNEAKEKMDAQQFSRWFIGRTKKAGIEKSAHGVRKLSATISAEAGATMHELMATYGWKSMSQAETYTKGADRKRLGIKNSRLISSVIKI
;
A
#
# COMPACT_ATOMS: atom_id res chain seq x y z
N MET A 1 -22.52 -18.73 -1.21
CA MET A 1 -21.88 -17.79 -2.15
C MET A 1 -20.64 -17.23 -1.47
N ILE A 2 -19.46 -17.76 -1.80
CA ILE A 2 -18.19 -17.35 -1.20
C ILE A 2 -17.67 -16.18 -2.02
N TYR A 3 -17.72 -14.96 -1.50
CA TYR A 3 -17.14 -13.81 -2.20
C TYR A 3 -15.64 -14.04 -2.37
N GLN A 4 -15.19 -14.22 -3.61
CA GLN A 4 -13.78 -14.31 -3.96
C GLN A 4 -13.23 -12.88 -3.95
N TYR A 5 -12.38 -12.57 -2.97
CA TYR A 5 -11.87 -11.22 -2.71
C TYR A 5 -10.80 -10.84 -3.74
N HIS A 6 -11.24 -10.28 -4.87
CA HIS A 6 -10.35 -9.71 -5.87
C HIS A 6 -9.97 -8.28 -5.44
N ILE A 7 -8.70 -7.95 -5.57
CA ILE A 7 -8.20 -6.58 -5.49
C ILE A 7 -8.00 -6.12 -6.92
N THR A 8 -8.59 -4.99 -7.28
CA THR A 8 -8.40 -4.36 -8.58
C THR A 8 -7.59 -3.09 -8.38
N ILE A 9 -6.40 -3.05 -8.96
CA ILE A 9 -5.50 -1.90 -8.91
C ILE A 9 -4.94 -1.63 -10.30
N GLU A 10 -4.68 -0.36 -10.58
CA GLU A 10 -3.89 0.04 -11.74
C GLU A 10 -2.41 0.03 -11.36
N LEU A 11 -1.59 -0.56 -12.22
CA LEU A 11 -0.14 -0.57 -12.05
C LEU A 11 0.47 0.51 -12.96
N PRO A 12 1.41 1.32 -12.45
CA PRO A 12 2.12 2.29 -13.28
C PRO A 12 2.81 1.62 -14.47
N GLU A 13 2.86 2.31 -15.60
CA GLU A 13 3.48 1.80 -16.83
C GLU A 13 4.95 1.39 -16.60
N ASP A 14 5.69 2.18 -15.82
CA ASP A 14 7.07 1.89 -15.43
C ASP A 14 7.21 0.54 -14.73
N LEU A 15 6.26 0.19 -13.85
CA LEU A 15 6.25 -1.11 -13.18
C LEU A 15 5.93 -2.23 -14.16
N MET A 16 4.99 -2.02 -15.09
CA MET A 16 4.68 -3.00 -16.13
C MET A 16 5.91 -3.27 -17.00
N ARG A 17 6.61 -2.24 -17.47
CA ARG A 17 7.86 -2.38 -18.24
C ARG A 17 8.94 -3.12 -17.46
N LEU A 18 9.08 -2.85 -16.15
CA LEU A 18 10.02 -3.57 -15.30
C LEU A 18 9.67 -5.06 -15.17
N ILE A 19 8.39 -5.40 -15.06
CA ILE A 19 7.94 -6.80 -15.01
C ILE A 19 8.27 -7.53 -16.31
N GLU A 20 8.07 -6.89 -17.47
CA GLU A 20 8.35 -7.49 -18.79
C GLU A 20 9.83 -7.85 -19.00
N ILE A 21 10.75 -7.01 -18.52
CA ILE A 21 12.19 -7.25 -18.68
C ILE A 21 12.81 -8.08 -17.55
N THR A 22 12.06 -8.32 -16.47
CA THR A 22 12.53 -9.11 -15.32
C THR A 22 12.14 -10.58 -15.51
N SER A 23 13.04 -11.50 -15.16
CA SER A 23 12.71 -12.93 -15.17
C SER A 23 11.57 -13.22 -14.18
N THR A 24 10.44 -13.71 -14.69
CA THR A 24 9.25 -14.09 -13.91
C THR A 24 8.95 -15.59 -14.08
N GLY A 25 8.08 -16.14 -13.23
CA GLY A 25 7.59 -17.51 -13.34
C GLY A 25 6.25 -17.61 -14.06
N LYS A 26 5.81 -18.84 -14.35
CA LYS A 26 4.52 -19.10 -15.04
C LYS A 26 3.30 -18.56 -14.29
N ASP A 27 3.28 -18.74 -12.96
CA ASP A 27 2.13 -18.40 -12.11
C ASP A 27 2.41 -17.24 -11.14
N THR A 28 3.68 -16.82 -10.99
CA THR A 28 4.10 -15.81 -10.02
C THR A 28 5.20 -14.92 -10.58
N PHE A 29 5.14 -13.61 -10.30
CA PHE A 29 6.19 -12.67 -10.72
C PHE A 29 7.50 -12.85 -9.94
N PHE A 30 7.45 -13.25 -8.66
CA PHE A 30 8.64 -13.41 -7.82
C PHE A 30 9.15 -14.84 -7.86
N VAL A 31 10.37 -15.03 -8.39
CA VAL A 31 11.04 -16.33 -8.49
C VAL A 31 12.44 -16.30 -7.91
N ASN A 32 12.93 -17.47 -7.46
CA ASN A 32 14.30 -17.65 -7.02
C ASN A 32 15.27 -17.75 -8.22
N GLU A 33 16.56 -17.93 -7.96
CA GLU A 33 17.60 -18.05 -9.01
C GLU A 33 17.40 -19.29 -9.90
N ALA A 34 16.71 -20.32 -9.41
CA ALA A 34 16.31 -21.51 -10.16
C ALA A 34 14.98 -21.33 -10.93
N LYS A 35 14.41 -20.12 -10.97
CA LYS A 35 13.11 -19.77 -11.59
C LYS A 35 11.89 -20.44 -10.94
N GLU A 36 12.00 -20.85 -9.69
CA GLU A 36 10.90 -21.43 -8.92
C GLU A 36 10.20 -20.37 -8.08
N LYS A 37 8.91 -20.58 -7.76
CA LYS A 37 8.14 -19.68 -6.90
C LYS A 37 8.80 -19.50 -5.54
N MET A 38 8.86 -18.28 -5.05
CA MET A 38 9.32 -17.99 -3.69
C MET A 38 8.16 -18.10 -2.70
N ASP A 39 8.41 -18.70 -1.54
CA ASP A 39 7.51 -18.54 -0.39
C ASP A 39 7.69 -17.16 0.27
N ALA A 40 6.82 -16.84 1.23
CA ALA A 40 6.83 -15.55 1.93
C ALA A 40 8.12 -15.30 2.72
N GLN A 41 8.74 -16.34 3.28
CA GLN A 41 9.97 -16.22 4.06
C GLN A 41 11.17 -15.99 3.14
N GLN A 42 11.26 -16.75 2.05
CA GLN A 42 12.28 -16.60 1.01
C GLN A 42 12.23 -15.19 0.42
N PHE A 43 11.04 -14.70 0.03
CA PHE A 43 10.88 -13.35 -0.50
C PHE A 43 11.31 -12.29 0.52
N SER A 44 10.90 -12.45 1.78
CA SER A 44 11.26 -11.49 2.84
C SER A 44 12.77 -11.41 3.05
N ARG A 45 13.47 -12.56 3.08
CA ARG A 45 14.94 -12.59 3.21
C ARG A 45 15.64 -11.97 2.00
N TRP A 46 15.19 -12.31 0.79
CA TRP A 46 15.70 -11.72 -0.43
C TRP A 46 15.53 -10.19 -0.43
N PHE A 47 14.34 -9.70 -0.12
CA PHE A 47 14.03 -8.27 -0.10
C PHE A 47 14.92 -7.52 0.88
N ILE A 48 15.04 -8.01 2.12
CA ILE A 48 15.92 -7.43 3.14
C ILE A 48 17.39 -7.45 2.67
N GLY A 49 17.83 -8.51 2.01
CA GLY A 49 19.16 -8.57 1.41
C GLY A 49 19.38 -7.48 0.35
N ARG A 50 18.37 -7.20 -0.48
CA ARG A 50 18.42 -6.13 -1.49
C ARG A 50 18.42 -4.74 -0.85
N THR A 51 17.56 -4.49 0.14
CA THR A 51 17.54 -3.18 0.81
C THR A 51 18.84 -2.91 1.55
N LYS A 52 19.42 -3.90 2.23
CA LYS A 52 20.73 -3.75 2.91
C LYS A 52 21.84 -3.40 1.92
N LYS A 53 21.90 -4.07 0.75
CA LYS A 53 22.86 -3.73 -0.31
C LYS A 53 22.69 -2.31 -0.85
N ALA A 54 21.46 -1.78 -0.81
CA ALA A 54 21.15 -0.40 -1.19
C ALA A 54 21.31 0.61 -0.03
N GLY A 55 21.80 0.20 1.14
CA GLY A 55 21.92 1.08 2.32
C GLY A 55 20.58 1.42 2.99
N ILE A 56 19.54 0.60 2.77
CA ILE A 56 18.19 0.80 3.28
C ILE A 56 17.82 -0.28 4.29
N GLU A 57 17.33 0.13 5.45
CA GLU A 57 16.88 -0.78 6.53
C GLU A 57 15.35 -0.88 6.57
N LYS A 58 14.74 -1.52 5.55
CA LYS A 58 13.28 -1.72 5.46
C LYS A 58 12.92 -3.12 4.99
N SER A 59 11.77 -3.62 5.46
CA SER A 59 11.16 -4.87 4.97
C SER A 59 10.08 -4.59 3.95
N ALA A 60 9.71 -5.59 3.15
CA ALA A 60 8.60 -5.47 2.20
C ALA A 60 7.27 -5.12 2.89
N HIS A 61 7.01 -5.69 4.07
CA HIS A 61 5.86 -5.33 4.88
C HIS A 61 5.91 -3.87 5.34
N GLY A 62 7.10 -3.37 5.72
CA GLY A 62 7.30 -1.96 6.05
C GLY A 62 7.03 -1.02 4.89
N VAL A 63 7.47 -1.38 3.67
CA VAL A 63 7.19 -0.61 2.45
C VAL A 63 5.70 -0.55 2.16
N ARG A 64 4.97 -1.66 2.34
CA ARG A 64 3.50 -1.68 2.22
C ARG A 64 2.83 -0.75 3.22
N LYS A 65 3.29 -0.73 4.49
CA LYS A 65 2.78 0.21 5.50
C LYS A 65 3.03 1.66 5.10
N LEU A 66 4.23 1.96 4.61
CA LEU A 66 4.59 3.30 4.13
C LEU A 66 3.67 3.74 2.99
N SER A 67 3.41 2.87 2.01
CA SER A 67 2.49 3.16 0.90
C SER A 67 1.07 3.49 1.41
N ALA A 68 0.56 2.77 2.40
CA ALA A 68 -0.74 3.05 3.00
C ALA A 68 -0.75 4.36 3.80
N THR A 69 0.32 4.67 4.53
CA THR A 69 0.50 5.97 5.20
C THR A 69 0.45 7.12 4.19
N ILE A 70 1.22 7.03 3.11
CA ILE A 70 1.24 8.05 2.04
C ILE A 70 -0.17 8.23 1.44
N SER A 71 -0.87 7.12 1.16
CA SER A 71 -2.23 7.15 0.64
C SER A 71 -3.21 7.84 1.58
N ALA A 72 -3.18 7.52 2.88
CA ALA A 72 -4.00 8.18 3.89
C ALA A 72 -3.68 9.68 4.03
N GLU A 73 -2.40 10.04 4.04
CA GLU A 73 -1.95 11.43 4.12
C GLU A 73 -2.34 12.25 2.88
N ALA A 74 -2.38 11.61 1.70
CA ALA A 74 -2.90 12.20 0.48
C ALA A 74 -4.44 12.37 0.50
N GLY A 75 -5.12 11.88 1.54
CA GLY A 75 -6.55 12.07 1.76
C GLY A 75 -7.44 10.91 1.35
N ALA A 76 -6.86 9.76 1.01
CA ALA A 76 -7.63 8.55 0.76
C ALA A 76 -8.38 8.12 2.02
N THR A 77 -9.63 7.73 1.83
CA THR A 77 -10.55 7.27 2.86
C THR A 77 -10.22 5.84 3.30
N MET A 78 -10.75 5.49 4.46
CA MET A 78 -10.62 4.14 5.02
C MET A 78 -11.08 3.05 4.03
N HIS A 79 -12.18 3.26 3.31
CA HIS A 79 -12.71 2.28 2.35
C HIS A 79 -11.85 2.18 1.08
N GLU A 80 -11.27 3.29 0.61
CA GLU A 80 -10.31 3.25 -0.51
C GLU A 80 -9.04 2.47 -0.14
N LEU A 81 -8.53 2.65 1.09
CA LEU A 81 -7.43 1.83 1.60
C LEU A 81 -7.84 0.36 1.71
N MET A 82 -9.03 0.04 2.21
CA MET A 82 -9.51 -1.34 2.27
C MET A 82 -9.60 -1.99 0.89
N ALA A 83 -10.14 -1.28 -0.11
CA ALA A 83 -10.22 -1.76 -1.49
C ALA A 83 -8.83 -1.99 -2.11
N THR A 84 -7.92 -1.04 -1.93
CA THR A 84 -6.56 -1.09 -2.52
C THR A 84 -5.68 -2.16 -1.87
N TYR A 85 -5.72 -2.26 -0.54
CA TYR A 85 -4.86 -3.16 0.23
C TYR A 85 -5.55 -4.49 0.59
N GLY A 86 -6.80 -4.71 0.18
CA GLY A 86 -7.54 -5.94 0.49
C GLY A 86 -7.73 -6.18 2.00
N TRP A 87 -7.77 -5.12 2.79
CA TRP A 87 -8.05 -5.24 4.22
C TRP A 87 -9.54 -5.46 4.45
N LYS A 88 -9.85 -6.43 5.32
CA LYS A 88 -11.23 -6.81 5.64
C LYS A 88 -11.78 -6.02 6.82
N SER A 89 -10.91 -5.60 7.73
CA SER A 89 -11.32 -4.85 8.91
C SER A 89 -11.07 -3.37 8.71
N MET A 90 -12.06 -2.56 9.06
CA MET A 90 -11.91 -1.12 9.19
C MET A 90 -10.78 -0.74 10.14
N SER A 91 -10.58 -1.49 11.24
CA SER A 91 -9.51 -1.19 12.21
C SER A 91 -8.10 -1.25 11.62
N GLN A 92 -7.88 -2.08 10.59
CA GLN A 92 -6.59 -2.14 9.89
C GLN A 92 -6.34 -0.87 9.09
N ALA A 93 -7.35 -0.36 8.38
CA ALA A 93 -7.24 0.87 7.61
C ALA A 93 -7.22 2.12 8.52
N GLU A 94 -8.00 2.11 9.60
CA GLU A 94 -8.04 3.20 10.60
C GLU A 94 -6.67 3.49 11.21
N THR A 95 -5.82 2.46 11.35
CA THR A 95 -4.43 2.62 11.81
C THR A 95 -3.67 3.70 11.03
N TYR A 96 -3.97 3.85 9.73
CA TYR A 96 -3.32 4.84 8.86
C TYR A 96 -4.14 6.13 8.75
N THR A 97 -5.48 6.04 8.70
CA THR A 97 -6.32 7.21 8.41
C THR A 97 -6.60 8.07 9.62
N LYS A 98 -6.66 7.52 10.85
CA LYS A 98 -7.13 8.25 12.04
C LYS A 98 -6.40 9.57 12.29
N GLY A 99 -5.07 9.57 12.19
CA GLY A 99 -4.25 10.77 12.37
C GLY A 99 -4.40 11.75 11.21
N ALA A 100 -4.29 11.24 9.98
CA ALA A 100 -4.40 12.04 8.75
C ALA A 100 -5.78 12.73 8.66
N ASP A 101 -6.85 11.99 8.92
CA ASP A 101 -8.22 12.48 8.90
C ASP A 101 -8.49 13.48 10.00
N ARG A 102 -8.02 13.26 11.23
CA ARG A 102 -8.21 14.22 12.32
C ARG A 102 -7.65 15.59 11.95
N LYS A 103 -6.46 15.66 11.34
CA LYS A 103 -5.85 16.91 10.89
C LYS A 103 -6.65 17.53 9.73
N ARG A 104 -6.90 16.76 8.68
CA ARG A 104 -7.53 17.24 7.44
C ARG A 104 -8.99 17.65 7.66
N LEU A 105 -9.77 16.81 8.33
CA LEU A 105 -11.19 17.07 8.62
C LEU A 105 -11.36 18.20 9.62
N GLY A 106 -10.47 18.33 10.60
CA GLY A 106 -10.46 19.47 11.52
C GLY A 106 -10.32 20.81 10.79
N ILE A 107 -9.32 20.91 9.89
CA ILE A 107 -9.11 22.12 9.05
C ILE A 107 -10.30 22.35 8.10
N LYS A 108 -10.81 21.29 7.46
CA LYS A 108 -11.97 21.40 6.58
C LYS A 108 -13.18 21.96 7.33
N ASN A 109 -13.47 21.41 8.51
CA ASN A 109 -14.63 21.79 9.30
C ASN A 109 -14.53 23.22 9.83
N SER A 110 -13.35 23.64 10.32
CA SER A 110 -13.17 25.01 10.80
C SER A 110 -13.37 26.05 9.71
N ARG A 111 -12.95 25.77 8.47
CA ARG A 111 -13.19 26.64 7.31
C ARG A 111 -14.67 26.76 6.96
N LEU A 112 -15.42 25.67 7.03
CA LEU A 112 -16.87 25.69 6.79
C LEU A 112 -17.57 26.62 7.79
N ILE A 113 -17.26 26.49 9.08
CA ILE A 113 -17.80 27.35 10.12
C ILE A 113 -17.42 28.82 9.88
N SER A 114 -16.15 29.09 9.56
CA SER A 114 -15.68 30.45 9.28
C SER A 114 -16.38 31.09 8.08
N SER A 115 -16.84 30.31 7.10
CA SER A 115 -17.48 30.85 5.89
C SER A 115 -18.92 31.34 6.08
N VAL A 116 -19.61 30.85 7.12
CA VAL A 116 -21.02 31.17 7.38
C VAL A 116 -21.20 32.22 8.47
N ILE A 117 -20.19 32.41 9.32
CA ILE A 117 -20.19 33.41 10.38
C ILE A 117 -19.95 34.79 9.74
N LYS A 118 -20.98 35.63 9.72
CA LYS A 118 -20.91 37.06 9.39
C LYS A 118 -21.14 37.84 10.67
N ILE A 119 -20.06 38.15 11.38
CA ILE A 119 -20.08 39.11 12.49
C ILE A 119 -19.43 40.40 11.99
#